data_AF-A0A3D1GUZ0-F1
#
_entry.id   AF-A0A3D1GUZ0-F1
#
_cell.length_a   1.000
_cell.length_b   1.000
_cell.length_c   1.000
_cell.angle_alpha   90.00
_cell.angle_beta   90.00
_cell.angle_gamma   90.00
#
_symmetry.space_group_name_H-M   'P 1'
#
loop_
_entity.id
_entity.type
_entity.pdbx_description
1 polymer ?
#
loop_
_entity_poly.entity_id
_entity_poly.type
_entity_poly.pdbx_seq_one_letter_code
_entity_poly.pdbx_strand_id
1 'polypeptide(L)'
;FASVNVASGECLDVHHFAVLIGVGATTINAYAAEWTIAERMEKGLLDGLSLADAVANYRKAIEDGLLKIMSKMGISIIASYRGGYNFEALGLSRALVAEFFPPMSSRISGLGLSGIQSRLVALHKTAYLDNLSYLPVGGLFRYRKSGERHAFDGQIIHAMQHACDTGSYASWKKYVELVSR
;
A
#
# COMPACT_ATOMS: atom_id res chain seq x y z
N PHE A 1 24.95 -8.89 -20.55
CA PHE A 1 24.10 -9.02 -19.34
C PHE A 1 23.77 -7.63 -18.84
N ALA A 2 22.49 -7.32 -18.62
CA ALA A 2 22.06 -6.04 -18.07
C ALA A 2 21.33 -6.28 -16.74
N SER A 3 21.55 -5.40 -15.77
CA SER A 3 20.73 -5.32 -14.56
C SER A 3 19.66 -4.24 -14.72
N VAL A 4 18.49 -4.46 -14.12
CA VAL A 4 17.41 -3.47 -14.08
C VAL A 4 17.39 -2.86 -12.68
N ASN A 5 17.72 -1.59 -12.57
CA ASN A 5 17.84 -0.89 -11.28
C ASN A 5 16.75 0.18 -11.21
N VAL A 6 15.93 0.15 -10.15
CA VAL A 6 14.74 1.00 -10.03
C VAL A 6 14.97 2.06 -8.96
N ALA A 7 14.81 3.33 -9.30
CA ALA A 7 14.66 4.41 -8.33
C ALA A 7 13.19 4.82 -8.28
N SER A 8 12.58 4.84 -7.09
CA SER A 8 11.16 5.13 -6.93
C SER A 8 10.88 6.04 -5.74
N GLY A 9 10.05 7.06 -5.98
CA GLY A 9 9.55 7.98 -4.94
C GLY A 9 8.28 7.49 -4.23
N GLU A 10 7.63 6.44 -4.74
CA GLU A 10 6.43 5.85 -4.13
C GLU A 10 6.75 4.60 -3.29
N CYS A 11 7.92 4.00 -3.52
CA CYS A 11 8.37 2.83 -2.78
C CYS A 11 8.65 3.20 -1.31
N LEU A 12 7.90 2.59 -0.39
CA LEU A 12 8.02 2.87 1.05
C LEU A 12 8.03 1.60 1.91
N ASP A 13 7.06 0.71 1.69
CA ASP A 13 6.90 -0.50 2.51
C ASP A 13 7.50 -1.76 1.86
N VAL A 14 7.58 -2.82 2.66
CA VAL A 14 8.09 -4.13 2.26
C VAL A 14 7.37 -4.69 1.02
N HIS A 15 6.07 -4.43 0.87
CA HIS A 15 5.30 -4.97 -0.25
C HIS A 15 5.71 -4.33 -1.57
N HIS A 16 5.97 -3.02 -1.61
CA HIS A 16 6.50 -2.35 -2.80
C HIS A 16 7.82 -2.98 -3.26
N PHE A 17 8.76 -3.22 -2.34
CA PHE A 17 10.03 -3.89 -2.66
C PHE A 17 9.79 -5.29 -3.20
N ALA A 18 8.91 -6.06 -2.55
CA ALA A 18 8.60 -7.43 -2.96
C ALA A 18 8.01 -7.49 -4.38
N VAL A 19 7.08 -6.58 -4.71
CA VAL A 19 6.48 -6.50 -6.05
C VAL A 19 7.55 -6.16 -7.09
N LEU A 20 8.32 -5.09 -6.87
CA LEU A 20 9.37 -4.66 -7.80
C LEU A 20 10.39 -5.78 -8.06
N ILE A 21 10.88 -6.46 -7.01
CA ILE A 21 11.80 -7.59 -7.18
C ILE A 21 11.10 -8.75 -7.91
N GLY A 22 9.90 -9.12 -7.46
CA GLY A 22 9.15 -10.25 -8.01
C GLY A 22 8.73 -10.09 -9.47
N VAL A 23 8.73 -8.86 -10.00
CA VAL A 23 8.48 -8.56 -11.42
C VAL A 23 9.75 -8.20 -12.22
N GLY A 24 10.95 -8.23 -11.62
CA GLY A 24 12.21 -8.20 -12.36
C GLY A 24 13.27 -7.19 -11.91
N ALA A 25 13.00 -6.33 -10.91
CA ALA A 25 14.01 -5.40 -10.41
C ALA A 25 15.21 -6.15 -9.81
N THR A 26 16.42 -5.71 -10.15
CA THR A 26 17.68 -6.22 -9.60
C THR A 26 18.07 -5.46 -8.33
N THR A 27 17.92 -4.14 -8.34
CA THR A 27 18.12 -3.29 -7.18
C THR A 27 17.03 -2.22 -7.11
N ILE A 28 16.77 -1.71 -5.91
CA ILE A 28 15.72 -0.72 -5.67
C ILE A 28 16.32 0.38 -4.77
N ASN A 29 16.12 1.62 -5.15
CA ASN A 29 16.40 2.81 -4.36
C ASN A 29 15.09 3.55 -4.06
N ALA A 30 14.67 3.52 -2.79
CA ALA A 30 13.51 4.23 -2.26
C ALA A 30 13.90 5.63 -1.76
N TYR A 31 14.39 6.48 -2.68
CA TYR A 31 15.01 7.75 -2.32
C TYR A 31 14.09 8.69 -1.52
N ALA A 32 12.79 8.71 -1.83
CA ALA A 32 11.84 9.56 -1.12
C ALA A 32 11.55 9.07 0.30
N ALA A 33 11.65 7.75 0.55
CA ALA A 33 11.55 7.19 1.90
C ALA A 33 12.73 7.64 2.76
N GLU A 34 13.95 7.61 2.21
CA GLU A 34 15.15 8.11 2.90
C GLU A 34 15.06 9.62 3.19
N TRP A 35 14.59 10.42 2.23
CA TRP A 35 14.32 11.85 2.48
C TRP A 35 13.27 12.07 3.56
N THR A 36 12.21 11.25 3.59
CA THR A 36 11.19 11.32 4.63
C THR A 36 11.78 10.97 6.00
N ILE A 37 12.72 10.02 6.08
CA ILE A 37 13.43 9.70 7.32
C ILE A 37 14.25 10.91 7.77
N ALA A 38 15.03 11.52 6.87
CA ALA A 38 15.84 12.70 7.18
C ALA A 38 14.98 13.88 7.68
N GLU A 39 13.87 14.19 7.01
CA GLU A 39 12.94 15.25 7.43
C GLU A 39 12.34 14.98 8.81
N ARG A 40 12.05 13.71 9.15
CA ARG A 40 11.58 13.34 10.49
C ARG A 40 12.66 13.50 11.56
N MET A 41 13.92 13.27 11.22
CA MET A 41 15.04 13.51 12.13
C MET A 41 15.23 15.01 12.40
N GLU A 42 15.15 15.86 11.37
CA GLU A 42 15.23 17.32 11.52
C GLU A 42 14.14 17.87 12.46
N LYS A 43 12.98 17.21 12.49
CA LYS A 43 11.87 17.53 13.40
C LYS A 43 12.04 16.96 14.82
N GLY A 44 13.15 16.28 15.14
CA GLY A 44 13.39 15.68 16.46
C GLY A 44 12.48 14.49 16.78
N LEU A 45 12.00 13.75 15.77
CA LEU A 45 11.11 12.60 15.99
C LEU A 45 11.86 11.28 16.19
N LEU A 46 13.20 11.29 16.02
CA LEU A 46 14.06 10.11 16.02
C LEU A 46 15.28 10.36 16.91
N ASP A 47 15.03 10.77 18.15
CA ASP A 47 16.06 11.12 19.12
C ASP A 47 17.01 9.94 19.40
N GLY A 48 18.31 10.24 19.50
CA GLY A 48 19.34 9.26 19.84
C GLY A 48 19.83 8.38 18.67
N LEU A 49 19.42 8.66 17.43
CA LEU A 49 19.91 7.97 16.23
C LEU A 49 20.67 8.93 15.31
N SER A 50 21.71 8.44 14.63
CA SER A 50 22.26 9.13 13.45
C SER A 50 21.42 8.83 12.21
N LEU A 51 21.55 9.63 11.14
CA LEU A 51 20.87 9.36 9.87
C LEU A 51 21.28 8.01 9.29
N ALA A 52 22.55 7.65 9.39
CA ALA A 52 23.05 6.35 8.97
C ALA A 52 22.39 5.20 9.74
N ASP A 53 22.19 5.35 11.06
CA ASP A 53 21.52 4.33 11.87
C ASP A 53 20.04 4.21 11.53
N ALA A 54 19.35 5.34 11.34
CA ALA A 54 17.93 5.36 10.96
C ALA A 54 17.69 4.69 9.60
N VAL A 55 18.53 5.00 8.61
CA VAL A 55 18.48 4.36 7.28
C VAL A 55 18.87 2.88 7.36
N ALA A 56 19.86 2.52 8.17
CA ALA A 56 20.23 1.11 8.38
C ALA A 56 19.09 0.31 9.03
N ASN A 57 18.38 0.88 10.00
CA ASN A 57 17.20 0.28 10.61
C ASN A 57 16.06 0.10 9.61
N TYR A 58 15.80 1.12 8.77
CA TYR A 58 14.83 1.00 7.68
C TYR A 58 15.19 -0.12 6.72
N ARG A 59 16.44 -0.16 6.24
CA ARG A 59 16.93 -1.23 5.36
C ARG A 59 16.75 -2.61 5.99
N LYS A 60 17.15 -2.78 7.25
CA LYS A 60 17.00 -4.05 7.97
C LYS A 60 15.53 -4.48 8.07
N ALA A 61 14.62 -3.54 8.37
CA ALA A 61 13.19 -3.84 8.42
C ALA A 61 12.64 -4.29 7.05
N ILE A 62 13.13 -3.70 5.95
CA ILE A 62 12.79 -4.14 4.59
C ILE A 62 13.37 -5.53 4.29
N GLU A 63 14.63 -5.80 4.63
CA GLU A 63 15.29 -7.10 4.45
C GLU A 63 14.54 -8.21 5.19
N ASP A 64 14.26 -8.02 6.49
CA ASP A 64 13.51 -8.98 7.30
C ASP A 64 12.08 -9.17 6.78
N GLY A 65 11.46 -8.07 6.32
CA GLY A 65 10.14 -8.11 5.69
C GLY A 65 10.13 -8.91 4.38
N LEU A 66 11.15 -8.77 3.55
CA LEU A 66 11.28 -9.52 2.30
C LEU A 66 11.46 -11.01 2.59
N LEU A 67 12.33 -11.36 3.55
CA LEU A 67 12.47 -12.74 4.03
C LEU A 67 11.12 -13.32 4.49
N LYS A 68 10.32 -12.52 5.21
CA LYS A 68 8.97 -12.91 5.63
C LYS A 68 8.00 -13.11 4.47
N ILE A 69 8.08 -12.31 3.40
CA ILE A 69 7.21 -12.49 2.23
C ILE A 69 7.60 -13.75 1.45
N MET A 70 8.89 -13.96 1.21
CA MET A 70 9.38 -15.13 0.48
C MET A 70 9.08 -16.44 1.22
N SER A 71 9.24 -16.46 2.55
CA SER A 71 9.01 -17.65 3.36
C SER A 71 7.55 -18.11 3.38
N LYS A 72 6.57 -17.23 3.11
CA LYS A 72 5.15 -17.61 2.95
C LYS A 72 4.91 -18.60 1.81
N MET A 73 5.81 -18.65 0.83
CA MET A 73 5.77 -19.58 -0.30
C MET A 73 6.88 -20.63 -0.23
N GLY A 74 7.62 -20.69 0.87
CA GLY A 74 8.77 -21.59 1.03
C GLY A 74 9.99 -21.22 0.18
N ILE A 75 10.07 -19.97 -0.30
CA ILE A 75 11.23 -19.50 -1.08
C ILE A 75 12.30 -18.99 -0.12
N SER A 76 13.50 -19.56 -0.21
CA SER A 76 14.62 -19.22 0.69
C SER A 76 15.68 -18.31 0.05
N ILE A 77 15.62 -18.09 -1.27
CA ILE A 77 16.65 -17.35 -2.02
C ILE A 77 15.99 -16.29 -2.90
N ILE A 78 16.40 -15.03 -2.74
CA ILE A 78 15.86 -13.88 -3.47
C ILE A 78 16.09 -13.97 -5.00
N ALA A 79 17.18 -14.63 -5.42
CA ALA A 79 17.48 -14.85 -6.83
C ALA A 79 16.38 -15.66 -7.55
N SER A 80 15.77 -16.64 -6.86
CA SER A 80 14.64 -17.42 -7.37
C SER A 80 13.31 -16.70 -7.23
N TYR A 81 13.21 -15.77 -6.27
CA TYR A 81 12.01 -14.93 -6.09
C TYR A 81 11.90 -13.87 -7.19
N ARG A 82 13.03 -13.29 -7.60
CA ARG A 82 13.10 -12.21 -8.59
C ARG A 82 12.56 -12.67 -9.95
N GLY A 83 11.61 -11.93 -10.49
CA GLY A 83 10.94 -12.28 -11.75
C GLY A 83 10.07 -13.53 -11.68
N GLY A 84 9.74 -14.02 -10.48
CA GLY A 84 8.88 -15.19 -10.30
C GLY A 84 7.38 -14.91 -10.46
N TYR A 85 6.96 -13.64 -10.54
CA TYR A 85 5.55 -13.23 -10.66
C TYR A 85 4.63 -13.88 -9.61
N ASN A 86 5.12 -13.96 -8.37
CA ASN A 86 4.45 -14.61 -7.23
C ASN A 86 3.24 -13.84 -6.67
N PHE A 87 2.50 -13.15 -7.53
CA PHE A 87 1.40 -12.27 -7.16
C PHE A 87 0.15 -12.59 -8.01
N GLU A 88 -1.00 -12.14 -7.53
CA GLU A 88 -2.25 -12.17 -8.28
C GLU A 88 -2.77 -10.74 -8.46
N ALA A 89 -3.01 -10.33 -9.69
CA ALA A 89 -3.52 -9.01 -10.02
C ALA A 89 -5.05 -8.99 -9.91
N LEU A 90 -5.56 -8.34 -8.86
CA LEU A 90 -6.98 -8.11 -8.66
C LEU A 90 -7.36 -6.70 -9.11
N GLY A 91 -8.30 -6.59 -10.06
CA GLY A 91 -8.83 -5.30 -10.50
C GLY A 91 -7.98 -4.55 -11.52
N LEU A 92 -6.97 -5.19 -12.12
CA LEU A 92 -6.28 -4.70 -13.32
C LEU A 92 -6.85 -5.36 -14.58
N SER A 93 -6.79 -4.67 -15.72
CA SER A 93 -7.23 -5.24 -16.99
C SER A 93 -6.38 -6.44 -17.39
N ARG A 94 -7.03 -7.53 -17.84
CA ARG A 94 -6.31 -8.72 -18.36
C ARG A 94 -5.36 -8.38 -19.49
N ALA A 95 -5.72 -7.45 -20.37
CA ALA A 95 -4.87 -7.03 -21.49
C ALA A 95 -3.57 -6.38 -20.97
N LEU A 96 -3.69 -5.51 -19.97
CA LEU A 96 -2.54 -4.85 -19.33
C LEU A 96 -1.65 -5.87 -18.64
N VAL A 97 -2.23 -6.78 -17.85
CA VAL A 97 -1.45 -7.80 -17.14
C VAL A 97 -0.76 -8.75 -18.13
N ALA A 98 -1.44 -9.18 -19.20
CA ALA A 98 -0.85 -10.03 -20.22
C ALA A 98 0.30 -9.36 -20.99
N GLU A 99 0.23 -8.04 -21.20
CA GLU A 99 1.25 -7.27 -21.92
C GLU A 99 2.49 -6.99 -21.05
N PHE A 100 2.30 -6.52 -19.81
CA PHE A 100 3.39 -6.04 -18.96
C PHE A 100 3.83 -7.03 -17.88
N PHE A 101 2.97 -7.99 -17.50
CA PHE A 101 3.25 -9.00 -16.48
C PHE A 101 2.76 -10.39 -16.90
N PRO A 102 3.23 -10.94 -18.04
CA PRO A 102 2.56 -12.07 -18.71
C PRO A 102 2.28 -13.31 -17.85
N PRO A 103 3.19 -13.74 -16.95
CA PRO A 103 2.94 -14.93 -16.11
C PRO A 103 1.94 -14.69 -14.96
N MET A 104 1.56 -13.44 -14.68
CA MET A 104 0.72 -13.09 -13.55
C MET A 104 -0.77 -13.32 -13.87
N SER A 105 -1.49 -13.94 -12.94
CA SER A 105 -2.94 -14.16 -13.11
C SER A 105 -3.76 -12.90 -12.79
N SER A 106 -4.83 -12.69 -13.55
CA SER A 106 -5.84 -11.65 -13.27
C SER A 106 -7.26 -12.16 -13.56
N ARG A 107 -7.89 -12.74 -12.54
CA ARG A 107 -9.22 -13.36 -12.68
C ARG A 107 -10.31 -12.32 -12.88
N ILE A 108 -10.26 -11.26 -12.08
CA ILE A 108 -11.19 -10.14 -12.10
C ILE A 108 -10.53 -9.00 -12.86
N SER A 109 -10.97 -8.80 -14.11
CA SER A 109 -10.50 -7.69 -14.94
C SER A 109 -10.99 -6.36 -14.37
N GLY A 110 -10.22 -5.30 -14.57
CA GLY A 110 -10.60 -3.97 -14.12
C GLY A 110 -9.86 -2.86 -14.83
N LEU A 111 -9.13 -2.07 -14.07
CA LEU A 111 -8.49 -0.83 -14.49
C LEU A 111 -7.45 -1.07 -15.59
N GLY A 112 -7.61 -0.39 -16.73
CA GLY A 112 -6.61 -0.34 -17.80
C GLY A 112 -5.69 0.88 -17.69
N LEU A 113 -4.82 1.06 -18.68
CA LEU A 113 -3.85 2.17 -18.72
C LEU A 113 -4.50 3.55 -18.61
N SER A 114 -5.61 3.79 -19.32
CA SER A 114 -6.33 5.08 -19.28
C SER A 114 -6.87 5.38 -17.88
N GLY A 115 -7.34 4.37 -17.16
CA GLY A 115 -7.82 4.51 -15.79
C GLY A 115 -6.69 4.78 -14.80
N ILE A 116 -5.54 4.10 -14.96
CA ILE A 116 -4.33 4.36 -14.17
C ILE A 116 -3.84 5.80 -14.41
N GLN A 117 -3.72 6.20 -15.68
CA GLN A 117 -3.32 7.55 -16.06
C GLN A 117 -4.24 8.60 -15.44
N SER A 118 -5.57 8.43 -15.53
CA SER A 118 -6.51 9.39 -14.96
C SER A 118 -6.32 9.56 -13.45
N ARG A 119 -6.06 8.48 -12.71
CA ARG A 119 -5.80 8.54 -11.25
C ARG A 119 -4.48 9.23 -10.94
N LEU A 120 -3.41 8.88 -11.66
CA LEU A 120 -2.09 9.49 -11.47
C LEU A 120 -2.10 10.98 -11.80
N VAL A 121 -2.77 11.39 -12.88
CA VAL A 121 -2.90 12.80 -13.26
C VAL A 121 -3.72 13.58 -12.22
N ALA A 122 -4.78 13.00 -11.67
CA ALA A 122 -5.55 13.64 -10.60
C ALA A 122 -4.73 13.82 -9.31
N LEU A 123 -3.93 12.82 -8.94
CA LEU A 123 -3.00 12.91 -7.80
C LEU A 123 -1.94 13.97 -8.05
N HIS A 124 -1.32 13.95 -9.23
CA HIS A 124 -0.30 14.92 -9.64
C HIS A 124 -0.85 16.35 -9.60
N LYS A 125 -2.02 16.60 -10.18
CA LYS A 125 -2.67 17.91 -10.12
C LYS A 125 -2.83 18.38 -8.69
N THR A 126 -3.33 17.51 -7.80
CA THR A 126 -3.50 17.85 -6.39
C THR A 126 -2.16 18.20 -5.74
N ALA A 127 -1.14 17.37 -5.94
CA ALA A 127 0.19 17.53 -5.36
C ALA A 127 0.94 18.80 -5.80
N TYR A 128 0.68 19.29 -7.02
CA TYR A 128 1.32 20.46 -7.61
C TYR A 128 0.48 21.74 -7.47
N LEU A 129 -0.58 21.75 -6.66
CA LEU A 129 -1.24 22.98 -6.25
C LEU A 129 -0.37 23.70 -5.20
N ASP A 130 -0.18 25.01 -5.35
CA ASP A 130 0.75 25.85 -4.54
C ASP A 130 0.48 25.87 -3.02
N ASN A 131 -0.60 25.25 -2.52
CA ASN A 131 -1.08 25.39 -1.15
C ASN A 131 -1.09 24.09 -0.32
N LEU A 132 -0.35 23.05 -0.70
CA LEU A 132 -0.24 21.85 0.13
C LEU A 132 0.85 21.99 1.21
N SER A 133 0.43 22.33 2.42
CA SER A 133 1.34 22.42 3.58
C SER A 133 1.49 21.10 4.36
N TYR A 134 0.58 20.14 4.18
CA TYR A 134 0.60 18.87 4.90
C TYR A 134 -0.07 17.74 4.11
N LEU A 135 0.38 16.50 4.35
CA LEU A 135 -0.29 15.31 3.84
C LEU A 135 -1.63 15.10 4.57
N PRO A 136 -2.68 14.62 3.89
CA PRO A 136 -3.91 14.19 4.54
C PRO A 136 -3.61 13.15 5.62
N VAL A 137 -4.35 13.18 6.74
CA VAL A 137 -4.18 12.23 7.86
C VAL A 137 -4.29 10.77 7.41
N GLY A 138 -5.04 10.51 6.34
CA GLY A 138 -5.33 9.16 5.85
C GLY A 138 -6.35 8.43 6.72
N GLY A 139 -6.86 7.32 6.20
CA GLY A 139 -7.82 6.47 6.90
C GLY A 139 -7.68 4.99 6.58
N LEU A 140 -6.65 4.57 5.84
CA LEU A 140 -6.51 3.20 5.35
C LEU A 140 -6.44 2.17 6.49
N PHE A 141 -5.48 2.34 7.41
CA PHE A 141 -5.25 1.38 8.51
C PHE A 141 -6.25 1.50 9.67
N ARG A 142 -6.89 2.66 9.83
CA ARG A 142 -7.83 2.91 10.92
C ARG A 142 -8.86 3.94 10.50
N TYR A 143 -10.12 3.65 10.83
CA TYR A 143 -11.24 4.55 10.56
C TYR A 143 -10.97 5.98 11.08
N ARG A 144 -11.25 6.93 10.18
CA ARG A 144 -11.27 8.37 10.41
C ARG A 144 -12.47 8.92 9.66
N LYS A 145 -13.18 9.90 10.25
CA LYS A 145 -14.38 10.49 9.65
C LYS A 145 -14.13 11.12 8.27
N SER A 146 -12.93 11.67 8.04
CA SER A 146 -12.50 12.28 6.77
C SER A 146 -11.67 11.34 5.88
N GLY A 147 -11.49 10.08 6.29
CA GLY A 147 -10.64 9.10 5.60
C GLY A 147 -11.44 8.16 4.70
N GLU A 148 -10.83 7.02 4.41
CA GLU A 148 -11.47 5.95 3.65
C GLU A 148 -12.68 5.36 4.40
N ARG A 149 -13.65 4.83 3.65
CA ARG A 149 -14.80 4.12 4.23
C ARG A 149 -14.32 2.77 4.76
N HIS A 150 -14.78 2.42 5.96
CA HIS A 150 -14.51 1.13 6.59
C HIS A 150 -15.82 0.36 6.68
N ALA A 151 -15.76 -0.97 6.54
CA ALA A 151 -16.93 -1.82 6.78
C ALA A 151 -17.45 -1.69 8.22
N PHE A 152 -16.56 -1.36 9.15
CA PHE A 152 -16.87 -1.10 10.55
C PHE A 152 -16.51 0.35 10.90
N ASP A 153 -17.52 1.22 10.87
CA ASP A 153 -17.42 2.57 11.41
C ASP A 153 -18.17 2.70 12.74
N GLY A 154 -17.98 3.82 13.43
CA GLY A 154 -18.60 4.05 14.75
C GLY A 154 -20.13 4.09 14.71
N GLN A 155 -20.74 4.52 13.60
CA GLN A 155 -22.20 4.57 13.46
C GLN A 155 -22.77 3.17 13.28
N ILE A 156 -22.13 2.35 12.44
CA ILE A 156 -22.48 0.96 12.17
C ILE A 156 -22.34 0.14 13.46
N ILE A 157 -21.21 0.27 14.17
CA ILE A 157 -20.96 -0.45 15.42
C ILE A 157 -22.00 -0.08 16.48
N HIS A 158 -22.26 1.22 16.68
CA HIS A 158 -23.24 1.67 17.66
C HIS A 158 -24.65 1.18 17.33
N ALA A 159 -25.05 1.22 16.04
CA ALA A 159 -26.36 0.72 15.62
C ALA A 159 -26.51 -0.80 15.88
N MET A 160 -25.45 -1.57 15.62
CA MET A 160 -25.42 -3.01 15.92
C MET A 160 -25.53 -3.28 17.42
N GLN A 161 -24.70 -2.61 18.23
CA GLN A 161 -24.70 -2.76 19.69
C GLN A 161 -26.08 -2.43 20.28
N HIS A 162 -26.63 -1.28 19.90
CA HIS A 162 -27.97 -0.87 20.34
C HIS A 162 -29.07 -1.87 19.93
N ALA A 163 -28.99 -2.46 18.74
CA ALA A 163 -29.94 -3.47 18.29
C ALA A 163 -29.86 -4.75 19.14
N CYS A 164 -28.65 -5.22 19.47
CA CYS A 164 -28.42 -6.38 20.32
C CYS A 164 -28.86 -6.13 21.77
N ASP A 165 -28.50 -4.97 22.34
CA ASP A 165 -28.81 -4.63 23.73
C ASP A 165 -30.31 -4.47 23.98
N THR A 166 -31.03 -3.91 23.00
CA THR A 166 -32.48 -3.70 23.12
C THR A 166 -33.32 -4.89 22.64
N GLY A 167 -32.73 -5.87 21.97
CA GLY A 167 -33.45 -6.96 21.31
C GLY A 167 -34.44 -6.51 20.21
N SER A 168 -34.32 -5.26 19.73
CA SER A 168 -35.30 -4.66 18.82
C SER A 168 -34.98 -4.97 17.36
N TYR A 169 -35.89 -5.69 16.69
CA TYR A 169 -35.79 -5.95 15.25
C TYR A 169 -35.86 -4.65 14.41
N ALA A 170 -36.53 -3.61 14.89
CA ALA A 170 -36.54 -2.31 14.23
C ALA A 170 -35.15 -1.66 14.24
N SER A 171 -34.45 -1.71 15.38
CA SER A 171 -33.05 -1.27 15.50
C SER A 171 -32.12 -2.09 14.60
N TRP A 172 -32.36 -3.40 14.50
CA TRP A 172 -31.60 -4.28 13.61
C TRP A 172 -31.74 -3.89 12.13
N LYS A 173 -32.97 -3.60 11.67
CA LYS A 173 -33.20 -3.13 10.29
C LYS A 173 -32.45 -1.83 9.98
N LYS A 174 -32.38 -0.91 10.94
CA LYS A 174 -31.60 0.33 10.78
C LYS A 174 -30.10 0.05 10.64
N TYR A 175 -29.55 -0.89 11.40
CA TYR A 175 -28.17 -1.34 11.23
C TYR A 175 -27.94 -1.94 9.83
N VAL A 176 -28.81 -2.83 9.35
CA VAL A 176 -28.70 -3.45 8.03
C VAL A 176 -28.75 -2.39 6.91
N GLU A 177 -29.61 -1.38 7.04
CA GLU A 177 -29.67 -0.26 6.09
C GLU A 177 -28.36 0.53 6.06
N LEU A 178 -27.74 0.78 7.22
CA LEU A 178 -26.44 1.47 7.31
C LEU A 178 -25.30 0.67 6.66
N VAL A 179 -25.30 -0.66 6.81
CA VAL A 179 -24.28 -1.54 6.21
C VAL A 179 -24.45 -1.67 4.69
N SER A 180 -25.69 -1.62 4.20
CA SER A 180 -26.01 -1.84 2.78
C SER A 180 -25.78 -0.61 1.89
N ARG A 181 -25.24 0.47 2.45
CA ARG A 181 -25.03 1.77 1.79
C ARG A 181 -23.58 2.00 1.35
#